data_AF-A0ABD7MA02-F1
#
_entry.id   AF-A0ABD7MA02-F1
#
_cell.length_a   1.000
_cell.length_b   1.000
_cell.length_c   1.000
_cell.angle_alpha   90.00
_cell.angle_beta   90.00
_cell.angle_gamma   90.00
#
_symmetry.space_group_name_H-M   'P 1'
#
loop_
_entity.id
_entity.type
_entity.pdbx_description
1 polymer ?
#
loop_
_entity_poly.entity_id
_entity_poly.type
_entity_poly.pdbx_seq_one_letter_code
_entity_poly.pdbx_strand_id
1 'polypeptide(L)' 'MTAPHILDPAGLLGEALSEASPDMMRHLLQTMINTLLSADADAVVGAEWGKPSSSRTAQRNGYRHRDLDT' A
#
# COMPACT_ATOMS: atom_id res chain seq x y z
N MET A 1 2.91 34.86 24.46
CA MET A 1 2.24 34.61 23.17
C MET A 1 3.13 33.66 22.38
N THR A 2 3.01 32.36 22.62
CA THR A 2 3.72 31.33 21.84
C THR A 2 2.88 31.06 20.60
N ALA A 3 3.45 31.28 19.41
CA ALA A 3 2.80 30.96 18.15
C ALA A 3 2.52 29.44 18.09
N PRO A 4 1.36 29.01 17.55
CA PRO A 4 1.10 27.59 17.35
C PRO A 4 2.16 27.07 16.36
N HIS A 5 3.00 26.14 16.82
CA HIS A 5 3.93 25.44 15.95
C HIS A 5 3.10 24.67 14.92
N ILE A 6 3.07 25.17 13.68
CA ILE A 6 2.57 24.39 12.55
C ILE A 6 3.54 23.23 12.41
N LEU A 7 3.11 22.06 12.90
CA LEU A 7 3.78 20.80 12.61
C LEU A 7 3.80 20.64 11.09
N ASP A 8 4.98 20.49 10.49
CA ASP A 8 5.09 19.99 9.13
C ASP A 8 4.85 18.47 9.16
N PRO A 9 3.68 17.98 8.73
CA PRO A 9 3.36 16.56 8.80
C PRO A 9 4.26 15.73 7.89
N ALA A 10 4.79 16.31 6.80
CA ALA A 10 5.67 15.60 5.88
C ALA A 10 7.07 15.41 6.51
N GLY A 11 7.62 16.47 7.12
CA GLY A 11 8.87 16.40 7.87
C GLY A 11 8.82 15.39 9.01
N LEU A 12 7.75 15.43 9.83
CA LEU A 12 7.58 14.48 10.93
C LEU A 12 7.40 13.03 10.48
N LEU A 13 6.68 12.81 9.38
CA LEU A 13 6.57 11.47 8.81
C LEU A 13 7.93 10.98 8.32
N GLY A 14 8.72 11.85 7.69
CA GLY A 14 10.09 11.54 7.24
C GLY A 14 11.01 11.15 8.41
N GLU A 15 10.92 11.86 9.52
CA GLU A 15 11.67 11.56 10.75
C GLU A 15 11.23 10.23 11.36
N ALA A 16 9.91 10.03 11.53
CA ALA A 16 9.35 8.78 12.04
C ALA A 16 9.69 7.56 11.15
N LEU A 17 9.76 7.73 9.83
CA LEU A 17 10.19 6.68 8.90
C LEU A 17 11.71 6.44 8.96
N SER A 18 12.50 7.48 9.24
CA SER A 18 13.96 7.35 9.41
C SER A 18 14.33 6.61 10.70
N GLU A 19 13.50 6.75 11.74
CA GLU A 19 13.63 6.01 13.00
C GLU A 19 12.95 4.62 12.96
N ALA A 20 12.21 4.31 11.90
CA ALA A 20 11.48 3.06 11.79
C ALA A 20 12.43 1.85 11.77
N SER A 21 12.02 0.78 12.43
CA SER A 21 12.78 -0.47 12.40
C SER A 21 12.79 -1.08 10.99
N PRO A 22 13.83 -1.84 10.62
CA PRO A 22 13.89 -2.54 9.32
C PRO A 22 12.67 -3.42 9.05
N ASP A 23 12.10 -4.05 10.08
CA ASP A 23 10.90 -4.89 9.97
C ASP A 23 9.65 -4.05 9.65
N MET A 24 9.51 -2.87 10.26
CA MET A 24 8.44 -1.93 9.93
C MET A 24 8.55 -1.47 8.47
N MET A 25 9.76 -1.12 8.02
CA MET A 25 10.01 -0.72 6.63
C MET A 25 9.68 -1.83 5.64
N ARG A 26 10.04 -3.09 5.97
CA ARG A 26 9.67 -4.27 5.18
C ARG A 26 8.16 -4.47 5.11
N HIS A 27 7.46 -4.27 6.22
CA HIS A 27 6.00 -4.37 6.27
C HIS A 27 5.32 -3.29 5.42
N LEU A 28 5.79 -2.03 5.51
CA LEU A 28 5.28 -0.92 4.70
C LEU A 28 5.53 -1.17 3.20
N LEU A 29 6.73 -1.64 2.83
CA LEU A 29 7.05 -1.98 1.45
C LEU A 29 6.14 -3.11 0.93
N GLN A 30 5.98 -4.19 1.70
CA GLN A 30 5.09 -5.29 1.34
C GLN A 30 3.64 -4.82 1.14
N THR A 31 3.18 -3.90 2.00
CA THR A 31 1.85 -3.31 1.90
C THR A 31 1.69 -2.51 0.62
N MET A 32 2.64 -1.61 0.32
CA MET A 32 2.64 -0.81 -0.90
C MET A 32 2.65 -1.68 -2.16
N ILE A 33 3.50 -2.71 -2.19
CA ILE A 33 3.55 -3.66 -3.32
C ILE A 33 2.19 -4.33 -3.51
N ASN A 34 1.59 -4.84 -2.42
CA ASN A 34 0.27 -5.49 -2.49
C ASN A 34 -0.84 -4.54 -2.97
N THR A 35 -0.80 -3.26 -2.57
CA THR A 35 -1.75 -2.24 -3.02
C THR A 35 -1.64 -2.01 -4.52
N LEU A 36 -0.42 -1.81 -5.04
CA LEU A 36 -0.19 -1.57 -6.46
C LEU A 36 -0.59 -2.78 -7.31
N LEU A 37 -0.13 -3.97 -6.93
CA LEU A 37 -0.50 -5.21 -7.63
C LEU A 37 -2.00 -5.51 -7.57
N SER A 38 -2.68 -5.12 -6.48
CA SER A 38 -4.14 -5.26 -6.40
C SER A 38 -4.87 -4.32 -7.34
N ALA A 39 -4.39 -3.09 -7.51
CA ALA A 39 -4.95 -2.14 -8.46
C ALA A 39 -4.77 -2.62 -9.91
N ASP A 40 -3.58 -3.13 -10.25
CA ASP A 40 -3.30 -3.74 -11.55
C ASP A 40 -4.21 -4.95 -11.81
N ALA A 41 -4.40 -5.81 -10.82
CA ALA A 41 -5.30 -6.95 -10.93
C ALA A 41 -6.76 -6.52 -11.19
N ASP A 42 -7.22 -5.47 -10.51
CA ASP A 42 -8.58 -4.93 -10.72
C ASP A 42 -8.73 -4.34 -12.13
N ALA A 43 -7.69 -3.67 -12.65
CA ALA A 43 -7.66 -3.16 -14.01
C ALA A 43 -7.71 -4.28 -15.06
N VAL A 44 -6.93 -5.36 -14.86
CA VAL A 44 -6.93 -6.53 -15.76
C VAL A 44 -8.25 -7.29 -15.71
N VAL A 45 -8.82 -7.50 -14.52
CA VAL A 45 -10.12 -8.16 -14.33
C VAL A 45 -11.27 -7.31 -14.88
N GLY A 46 -11.07 -5.99 -15.01
CA GLY A 46 -12.09 -5.02 -15.39
C GLY A 46 -13.09 -4.73 -14.27
N ALA A 47 -12.75 -5.03 -13.02
CA ALA A 47 -13.61 -4.83 -11.86
C ALA A 47 -12.82 -4.90 -10.55
N GLU A 48 -13.22 -4.07 -9.59
CA GLU A 48 -12.71 -4.14 -8.21
C GLU A 48 -13.13 -5.45 -7.53
N TRP A 49 -12.31 -5.90 -6.58
CA TRP A 49 -12.60 -7.08 -5.77
C TRP A 49 -13.94 -6.98 -5.04
N GLY A 50 -14.74 -8.05 -5.11
CA GLY A 50 -16.02 -8.17 -4.38
C GLY A 50 -17.16 -7.28 -4.89
N LYS A 51 -16.91 -6.35 -5.85
CA LYS A 51 -17.95 -5.46 -6.38
C LYS A 51 -18.59 -6.04 -7.65
N PRO A 52 -19.92 -5.95 -7.85
CA PRO A 52 -20.52 -6.33 -9.12
C PRO A 52 -20.08 -5.35 -10.22
N SER A 53 -19.73 -5.87 -11.39
CA SER A 53 -19.41 -5.07 -12.57
C SER A 53 -19.75 -5.84 -13.85
N SER A 54 -20.32 -5.16 -14.84
CA SER A 54 -20.62 -5.73 -16.16
C SER A 54 -19.36 -5.93 -17.02
N SER A 55 -18.28 -5.21 -16.73
CA SER A 55 -16.99 -5.33 -17.42
C SER A 55 -16.09 -6.43 -16.88
N ARG A 56 -16.54 -7.19 -15.85
CA ARG A 56 -15.73 -8.25 -15.26
C ARG A 56 -15.52 -9.41 -16.23
N THR A 57 -14.27 -9.75 -16.50
CA THR A 57 -13.89 -10.86 -17.40
C THR A 57 -13.28 -12.07 -16.68
N ALA A 58 -12.83 -11.91 -15.44
CA ALA A 58 -12.20 -12.96 -14.63
C ALA A 58 -12.51 -12.81 -13.12
N GLN A 59 -12.09 -13.79 -12.32
CA GLN A 59 -12.18 -13.77 -10.86
C GLN A 59 -10.80 -13.92 -10.25
N ARG A 60 -10.51 -13.21 -9.14
CA ARG A 60 -9.22 -13.36 -8.44
C ARG A 60 -9.19 -14.71 -7.73
N ASN A 61 -8.06 -15.41 -7.83
CA ASN A 61 -7.85 -16.75 -7.29
C ASN A 61 -6.98 -16.74 -6.02
N GLY A 62 -7.24 -15.77 -5.14
CA GLY A 62 -6.46 -15.57 -3.92
C GLY A 62 -5.02 -15.10 -4.14
N TYR A 63 -4.29 -14.98 -3.04
CA TYR A 63 -2.86 -14.62 -3.03
C TYR A 63 -1.98 -15.85 -2.90
N ARG A 64 -0.75 -15.74 -3.40
CA ARG A 64 0.31 -16.72 -3.17
C ARG A 64 1.48 -16.01 -2.52
N HIS A 65 2.05 -16.64 -1.51
CA HIS A 65 3.23 -16.13 -0.84
C HIS A 65 4.42 -16.13 -1.79
N ARG A 66 5.16 -15.03 -1.81
CA ARG A 66 6.43 -14.90 -2.51
C ARG A 66 7.32 -13.98 -1.67
N ASP A 67 8.43 -14.52 -1.19
CA ASP A 67 9.41 -13.72 -0.47
C ASP A 67 10.03 -12.67 -1.41
N LEU A 68 10.32 -11.49 -0.83
CA LEU A 68 11.08 -10.46 -1.51
C LEU A 68 12.56 -10.72 -1.25
N ASP A 69 13.32 -10.96 -2.31
CA ASP A 69 14.78 -10.99 -2.25
C ASP A 69 15.26 -9.55 -2.05
N THR A 70 15.66 -9.22 -0.83
CA THR A 70 16.06 -7.86 -0.40
C THR A 70 17.32 -7.94 0.44
#